data_AF-A0A1B8C2W5-F1
#
_entry.id   AF-A0A1B8C2W5-F1
#
_cell.length_a   1.000
_cell.length_b   1.000
_cell.length_c   1.000
_cell.angle_alpha   90.00
_cell.angle_beta   90.00
_cell.angle_gamma   90.00
#
_symmetry.space_group_name_H-M   'P 1'
#
loop_
_entity.id
_entity.type
_entity.pdbx_description
1 polymer ?
#
loop_
_entity_poly.entity_id
_entity_poly.type
_entity_poly.pdbx_seq_one_letter_code
_entity_poly.pdbx_strand_id
1 'polypeptide(L)'
;MKVYQPPEAPKSPILPQLTPRKFVDAESSICQLQDELEQRQLSSPIRGRIESVFKGTKPLLLYGTLVELQLDQLQSKVKAQQMAKTRNRRVIQRSGALTAEEATARIAEKEAEAKAKIEKRRQYLIRVTRNKVKNEYRAHGVIARRQEKVRLQQVKEFSRGGVRSGNSLIPPELLVPIPDPEKALTDQDIELQVREILITMPEFLGVVIPDTDITVGLGRTTQDAIDPRLEFESQQDYISLGNSFNSDDDDEVQFNLY
;
A
#
# COMPACT_ATOMS: atom_id res chain seq x y z
N MET A 1 -52.94 50.76 -33.87
CA MET A 1 -52.59 49.45 -34.45
C MET A 1 -51.89 48.63 -33.39
N LYS A 2 -52.43 47.47 -32.99
CA LYS A 2 -51.77 46.57 -32.03
C LYS A 2 -50.75 45.73 -32.81
N VAL A 3 -49.47 45.88 -32.48
CA VAL A 3 -48.38 45.10 -33.06
C VAL A 3 -48.46 43.68 -32.48
N TYR A 4 -48.63 42.68 -33.33
CA TYR A 4 -48.62 41.28 -32.92
C TYR A 4 -47.17 40.84 -32.72
N GLN A 5 -46.79 40.50 -31.49
CA GLN A 5 -45.56 39.76 -31.24
C GLN A 5 -45.89 38.25 -31.28
N PRO A 6 -45.29 37.48 -32.19
CA PRO A 6 -45.50 36.04 -32.22
C PRO A 6 -44.93 35.40 -30.94
N PRO A 7 -45.58 34.34 -30.42
CA PRO A 7 -45.13 33.69 -29.19
C PRO A 7 -43.74 33.07 -29.39
N GLU A 8 -42.83 33.35 -28.43
CA GLU A 8 -41.48 32.77 -28.43
C GLU A 8 -41.56 31.24 -28.46
N ALA A 9 -40.82 30.63 -29.39
CA ALA A 9 -40.73 29.18 -29.50
C ALA A 9 -40.22 28.57 -28.18
N PRO A 10 -40.75 27.41 -27.75
CA PRO A 10 -40.30 26.76 -26.53
C PRO A 10 -38.81 26.42 -26.65
N LYS A 11 -38.00 26.95 -25.73
CA LYS A 11 -36.57 26.63 -25.63
C LYS A 11 -36.43 25.12 -25.43
N SER A 12 -35.73 24.47 -26.36
CA SER A 12 -35.47 23.03 -26.30
C SER A 12 -34.73 22.69 -24.99
N PRO A 13 -35.07 21.59 -24.30
CA PRO A 13 -34.35 21.19 -23.09
C PRO A 13 -32.88 20.93 -23.42
N ILE A 14 -31.98 21.61 -22.72
CA ILE A 14 -30.54 21.42 -22.82
C ILE A 14 -30.21 20.08 -22.17
N LEU A 15 -29.80 19.09 -22.98
CA LEU A 15 -29.34 17.80 -22.47
C LEU A 15 -27.96 17.99 -21.82
N PRO A 16 -27.72 17.49 -20.60
CA PRO A 16 -26.38 17.50 -20.02
C PRO A 16 -25.46 16.61 -20.87
N GLN A 17 -24.41 17.21 -21.45
CA GLN A 17 -23.38 16.47 -22.16
C GLN A 17 -22.39 15.86 -21.14
N LEU A 18 -22.78 14.78 -20.47
CA LEU A 18 -21.82 13.89 -19.81
C LEU A 18 -21.50 12.76 -20.79
N THR A 19 -20.51 12.99 -21.65
CA THR A 19 -19.89 11.88 -22.40
C THR A 19 -18.89 11.20 -21.47
N PRO A 20 -19.15 9.95 -21.00
CA PRO A 20 -18.24 9.28 -20.09
C PRO A 20 -16.90 9.04 -20.79
N ARG A 21 -15.79 9.38 -20.12
CA ARG A 21 -14.43 9.19 -20.66
C ARG A 21 -13.73 7.95 -20.11
N LYS A 22 -14.17 7.48 -18.94
CA LYS A 22 -13.69 6.25 -18.31
C LYS A 22 -14.84 5.27 -18.09
N PHE A 23 -14.51 3.99 -17.92
CA PHE A 23 -15.53 2.96 -17.64
C PHE A 23 -16.27 3.22 -16.33
N VAL A 24 -15.60 3.77 -15.31
CA VAL A 24 -16.22 4.15 -14.03
C VAL A 24 -17.25 5.27 -14.21
N ASP A 25 -16.96 6.25 -15.06
CA ASP A 25 -17.90 7.34 -15.36
C ASP A 25 -19.14 6.79 -16.08
N ALA A 26 -18.94 5.84 -17.01
CA ALA A 26 -20.01 5.17 -17.71
C ALA A 26 -20.87 4.33 -16.76
N GLU A 27 -20.26 3.62 -15.80
CA GLU A 27 -20.97 2.86 -14.77
C GLU A 27 -21.86 3.78 -13.92
N SER A 28 -21.31 4.88 -13.42
CA SER A 28 -22.07 5.85 -12.62
C SER A 28 -23.24 6.47 -13.40
N SER A 29 -23.03 6.75 -14.69
CA SER A 29 -24.08 7.28 -15.57
C SER A 29 -25.19 6.25 -15.81
N ILE A 30 -24.84 4.97 -15.98
CA ILE A 30 -25.82 3.89 -16.11
C ILE A 30 -26.62 3.70 -14.82
N CYS A 31 -25.98 3.79 -13.65
CA CYS A 31 -26.67 3.73 -12.36
C CYS A 31 -27.67 4.88 -12.20
N GLN A 32 -27.26 6.12 -12.51
CA GLN A 32 -28.15 7.28 -12.47
C GLN A 32 -29.33 7.11 -13.43
N LEU A 33 -29.10 6.65 -14.66
CA LEU A 33 -30.16 6.40 -15.62
C LEU A 33 -31.10 5.28 -15.14
N GLN A 34 -30.58 4.23 -14.50
CA GLN A 34 -31.40 3.18 -13.91
C GLN A 34 -32.32 3.74 -12.83
N ASP A 35 -31.79 4.55 -11.90
CA ASP A 35 -32.56 5.16 -10.82
C ASP A 35 -33.64 6.13 -11.36
N GLU A 36 -33.31 6.92 -12.37
CA GLU A 36 -34.27 7.80 -13.06
C GLU A 36 -35.38 7.00 -13.79
N LEU A 37 -35.04 5.84 -14.34
CA LEU A 37 -35.98 4.98 -15.05
C LEU A 37 -36.92 4.26 -14.08
N GLU A 38 -36.45 3.88 -12.90
CA GLU A 38 -37.29 3.29 -11.84
C GLU A 38 -38.36 4.28 -11.34
N GLN A 39 -38.06 5.60 -11.38
CA GLN A 39 -39.01 6.66 -11.02
C GLN A 39 -40.04 6.96 -12.12
N ARG A 40 -39.76 6.62 -13.38
CA ARG A 40 -40.67 6.87 -14.51
C ARG A 40 -41.63 5.69 -14.72
N GLN A 41 -42.93 5.98 -14.86
CA GLN A 41 -43.93 4.97 -15.20
C GLN A 41 -43.83 4.58 -16.69
N LEU A 42 -42.83 3.78 -17.05
CA LEU A 42 -42.67 3.24 -18.40
C LEU A 42 -43.56 2.01 -18.65
N SER A 43 -43.91 1.78 -19.92
CA SER A 43 -44.66 0.59 -20.32
C SER A 43 -43.84 -0.69 -20.10
N SER A 44 -44.52 -1.77 -19.70
CA SER A 44 -43.90 -3.06 -19.34
C SER A 44 -42.91 -3.62 -20.39
N PRO A 45 -43.22 -3.61 -21.70
CA PRO A 45 -42.30 -4.14 -22.72
C PRO A 45 -41.02 -3.31 -22.90
N ILE A 46 -41.14 -1.98 -22.80
CA ILE A 46 -39.99 -1.07 -22.95
C ILE A 46 -39.07 -1.20 -21.73
N ARG A 47 -39.65 -1.27 -20.53
CA ARG A 47 -38.92 -1.49 -19.29
C ARG A 47 -38.08 -2.77 -19.34
N GLY A 48 -38.69 -3.91 -19.73
CA GLY A 48 -37.98 -5.18 -19.82
C GLY A 48 -36.81 -5.15 -20.82
N ARG A 49 -36.95 -4.43 -21.94
CA ARG A 49 -35.86 -4.24 -22.90
C ARG A 49 -34.71 -3.44 -22.32
N ILE A 50 -34.99 -2.33 -21.62
CA ILE A 50 -33.96 -1.47 -21.02
C ILE A 50 -33.24 -2.20 -19.88
N GLU A 51 -33.98 -2.89 -19.00
CA GLU A 51 -33.38 -3.69 -17.92
C GLU A 51 -32.46 -4.79 -18.47
N SER A 52 -32.83 -5.43 -19.58
CA SER A 52 -31.98 -6.42 -20.26
C SER A 52 -30.67 -5.79 -20.77
N VAL A 53 -30.75 -4.60 -21.37
CA VAL A 53 -29.56 -3.85 -21.82
C VAL A 53 -28.67 -3.48 -20.63
N PHE A 54 -29.22 -3.00 -19.51
CA PHE A 54 -28.43 -2.70 -18.31
C PHE A 54 -27.77 -3.95 -17.73
N LYS A 55 -28.50 -5.07 -17.65
CA LYS A 55 -27.94 -6.35 -17.21
C LYS A 55 -26.78 -6.82 -18.09
N GLY A 56 -26.87 -6.64 -19.41
CA GLY A 56 -25.80 -7.01 -20.34
C GLY A 56 -24.61 -6.05 -20.36
N THR A 57 -24.83 -4.76 -20.12
CA THR A 57 -23.77 -3.73 -20.18
C THR A 57 -22.93 -3.63 -18.91
N LYS A 58 -23.52 -3.84 -17.73
CA LYS A 58 -22.79 -3.86 -16.45
C LYS A 58 -21.53 -4.76 -16.45
N PRO A 59 -21.58 -6.05 -16.84
CA PRO A 59 -20.38 -6.90 -16.85
C PRO A 59 -19.31 -6.41 -17.85
N LEU A 60 -19.71 -5.81 -18.97
CA LEU A 60 -18.77 -5.25 -19.95
C LEU A 60 -18.03 -4.02 -19.40
N LEU A 61 -18.72 -3.18 -18.63
CA LEU A 61 -18.11 -2.03 -17.96
C LEU A 61 -17.14 -2.47 -16.87
N LEU A 62 -17.52 -3.46 -16.05
CA LEU A 62 -16.64 -4.04 -15.04
C LEU A 62 -15.38 -4.69 -15.66
N TYR A 63 -15.53 -5.32 -16.81
CA TYR A 63 -14.37 -5.82 -17.55
C TYR A 63 -13.47 -4.67 -18.03
N GLY A 64 -14.05 -3.58 -18.53
CA GLY A 64 -13.31 -2.38 -18.93
C GLY A 64 -12.53 -1.76 -17.77
N THR A 65 -13.14 -1.61 -16.59
CA THR A 65 -12.46 -1.08 -15.39
C THR A 65 -11.31 -2.00 -14.94
N LEU A 66 -11.50 -3.32 -15.02
CA LEU A 66 -10.44 -4.28 -14.72
C LEU A 66 -9.24 -4.12 -15.66
N VAL A 67 -9.48 -3.95 -16.97
CA VAL A 67 -8.43 -3.75 -17.96
C VAL A 67 -7.68 -2.43 -17.73
N GLU A 68 -8.39 -1.34 -17.42
CA GLU A 68 -7.77 -0.06 -17.05
C GLU A 68 -6.86 -0.22 -15.83
N LEU A 69 -7.34 -0.88 -14.78
CA LEU A 69 -6.56 -1.13 -13.57
C LEU A 69 -5.29 -1.95 -13.86
N GLN A 70 -5.41 -3.00 -14.69
CA GLN A 70 -4.28 -3.83 -15.09
C GLN A 70 -3.24 -3.02 -15.87
N LEU A 71 -3.70 -2.17 -16.78
CA LEU A 71 -2.83 -1.29 -17.56
C LEU A 71 -2.09 -0.30 -16.65
N ASP A 72 -2.78 0.32 -15.69
CA ASP A 72 -2.16 1.22 -14.70
C ASP A 72 -1.13 0.50 -13.81
N GLN A 73 -1.43 -0.72 -13.38
CA GLN A 73 -0.49 -1.57 -12.64
C GLN A 73 0.74 -1.94 -13.45
N LEU A 74 0.58 -2.27 -14.73
CA LEU A 74 1.72 -2.56 -15.61
C LEU A 74 2.56 -1.31 -15.86
N GLN A 75 1.92 -0.17 -16.13
CA GLN A 75 2.63 1.10 -16.34
C GLN A 75 3.40 1.52 -15.09
N SER A 76 2.81 1.39 -13.91
CA SER A 76 3.50 1.68 -12.64
C SER A 76 4.68 0.75 -12.41
N LYS A 77 4.55 -0.56 -12.70
CA LYS A 77 5.68 -1.51 -12.65
C LYS A 77 6.80 -1.14 -13.63
N VAL A 78 6.47 -0.80 -14.87
CA VAL A 78 7.47 -0.39 -15.88
C VAL A 78 8.18 0.89 -15.45
N LYS A 79 7.44 1.90 -14.98
CA LYS A 79 8.01 3.14 -14.44
C LYS A 79 8.90 2.86 -13.23
N ALA A 80 8.46 2.04 -12.28
CA ALA A 80 9.23 1.65 -11.11
C ALA A 80 10.52 0.92 -11.51
N GLN A 81 10.47 0.02 -12.49
CA GLN A 81 11.66 -0.66 -13.02
C GLN A 81 12.62 0.29 -13.71
N GLN A 82 12.13 1.25 -14.52
CA GLN A 82 12.98 2.27 -15.14
C GLN A 82 13.65 3.15 -14.09
N MET A 83 12.91 3.62 -13.09
CA MET A 83 13.43 4.40 -11.97
C MET A 83 14.39 3.59 -11.10
N ALA A 84 14.14 2.29 -10.91
CA ALA A 84 15.06 1.39 -10.23
C ALA A 84 16.34 1.19 -11.04
N LYS A 85 16.28 1.04 -12.37
CA LYS A 85 17.48 0.93 -13.23
C LYS A 85 18.33 2.19 -13.18
N THR A 86 17.73 3.38 -13.15
CA THR A 86 18.47 4.64 -13.02
C THR A 86 19.06 4.81 -11.61
N ARG A 87 18.34 4.41 -10.56
CA ARG A 87 18.78 4.52 -9.15
C ARG A 87 19.78 3.43 -8.71
N ASN A 88 19.66 2.22 -9.23
CA ASN A 88 20.46 1.04 -8.83
C ASN A 88 21.76 0.90 -9.61
N ARG A 89 22.08 1.85 -10.50
CA ARG A 89 23.48 2.10 -10.80
C ARG A 89 24.11 2.54 -9.48
N ARG A 90 24.74 1.62 -8.75
CA ARG A 90 25.67 1.92 -7.65
C ARG A 90 26.85 2.67 -8.25
N VAL A 91 26.61 3.89 -8.68
CA VAL A 91 27.60 4.74 -9.33
C VAL A 91 28.56 5.13 -8.22
N ILE A 92 29.78 4.59 -8.31
CA ILE A 92 30.89 4.96 -7.44
C ILE A 92 31.51 6.28 -7.94
N GLN A 93 31.32 6.63 -9.22
CA GLN A 93 31.97 7.73 -9.92
C GLN A 93 30.95 8.58 -10.72
N ARG A 94 30.66 9.81 -10.27
CA ARG A 94 29.81 10.77 -11.01
C ARG A 94 30.60 11.63 -12.01
N SER A 95 31.91 11.83 -11.82
CA SER A 95 32.82 12.53 -12.73
C SER A 95 34.30 12.27 -12.35
N GLY A 96 35.20 12.25 -13.34
CA GLY A 96 36.67 12.12 -13.16
C GLY A 96 37.17 10.70 -12.84
N ALA A 97 38.41 10.37 -13.19
CA ALA A 97 38.99 9.05 -12.93
C ALA A 97 39.11 8.79 -11.42
N LEU A 98 38.55 7.68 -10.94
CA LEU A 98 38.63 7.27 -9.54
C LEU A 98 39.79 6.29 -9.37
N THR A 99 40.65 6.52 -8.39
CA THR A 99 41.70 5.54 -8.07
C THR A 99 41.10 4.30 -7.41
N ALA A 100 41.76 3.15 -7.54
CA ALA A 100 41.26 1.88 -6.98
C ALA A 100 41.06 1.97 -5.45
N GLU A 101 41.96 2.67 -4.75
CA GLU A 101 41.89 2.89 -3.30
C GLU A 101 40.65 3.70 -2.91
N GLU A 102 40.38 4.81 -3.60
CA GLU A 102 39.18 5.63 -3.38
C GLU A 102 37.88 4.87 -3.69
N ALA A 103 37.91 3.98 -4.69
CA ALA A 103 36.76 3.12 -5.00
C ALA A 103 36.45 2.17 -3.84
N THR A 104 37.47 1.51 -3.28
CA THR A 104 37.30 0.62 -2.13
C THR A 104 36.81 1.36 -0.89
N ALA A 105 37.34 2.56 -0.62
CA ALA A 105 36.92 3.39 0.49
C ALA A 105 35.42 3.80 0.37
N ARG A 106 34.98 4.22 -0.83
CA ARG A 106 33.57 4.58 -1.08
C ARG A 106 32.61 3.39 -0.96
N ILE A 107 33.06 2.18 -1.33
CA ILE A 107 32.25 0.96 -1.13
C ILE A 107 32.09 0.70 0.36
N ALA A 108 33.19 0.73 1.12
CA ALA A 108 33.17 0.52 2.57
C ALA A 108 32.31 1.56 3.30
N GLU A 109 32.38 2.83 2.90
CA GLU A 109 31.55 3.91 3.44
C GLU A 109 30.05 3.64 3.20
N LYS A 110 29.66 3.28 1.98
CA LYS A 110 28.26 2.96 1.66
C LYS A 110 27.74 1.74 2.40
N GLU A 111 28.59 0.73 2.61
CA GLU A 111 28.24 -0.45 3.41
C GLU A 111 28.08 -0.12 4.89
N ALA A 112 28.97 0.71 5.44
CA ALA A 112 28.86 1.20 6.82
C ALA A 112 27.58 2.03 7.00
N GLU A 113 27.25 2.89 6.05
CA GLU A 113 26.02 3.69 6.07
C GLU A 113 24.76 2.81 5.99
N ALA A 114 24.77 1.78 5.16
CA ALA A 114 23.67 0.81 5.07
C ALA A 114 23.46 0.05 6.39
N LYS A 115 24.56 -0.43 7.00
CA LYS A 115 24.51 -1.09 8.33
C LYS A 115 23.99 -0.13 9.41
N ALA A 116 24.46 1.11 9.42
CA ALA A 116 23.99 2.13 10.34
C ALA A 116 22.49 2.46 10.16
N LYS A 117 21.99 2.46 8.92
CA LYS A 117 20.57 2.67 8.62
C LYS A 117 19.70 1.53 9.14
N ILE A 118 20.14 0.28 8.97
CA ILE A 118 19.46 -0.91 9.50
C ILE A 118 19.40 -0.84 11.03
N GLU A 119 20.53 -0.52 11.67
CA GLU A 119 20.60 -0.42 13.12
C GLU A 119 19.70 0.70 13.67
N LYS A 120 19.72 1.88 13.05
CA LYS A 120 18.79 2.98 13.39
C LYS A 120 17.33 2.56 13.26
N ARG A 121 16.98 1.79 12.21
CA ARG A 121 15.62 1.28 12.04
C ARG A 121 15.24 0.28 13.13
N ARG A 122 16.15 -0.64 13.50
CA ARG A 122 15.93 -1.58 14.61
C ARG A 122 15.71 -0.86 15.94
N GLN A 123 16.55 0.10 16.27
CA GLN A 123 16.40 0.92 17.48
C GLN A 123 15.09 1.71 17.49
N TYR A 124 14.71 2.27 16.33
CA TYR A 124 13.42 2.93 16.17
C TYR A 124 12.25 1.98 16.44
N LEU A 125 12.26 0.77 15.86
CA LEU A 125 11.23 -0.24 16.08
C LEU A 125 11.13 -0.64 17.55
N ILE A 126 12.26 -0.91 18.21
CA ILE A 126 12.30 -1.22 19.65
C ILE A 126 11.63 -0.11 20.45
N ARG A 127 11.97 1.15 20.18
CA ARG A 127 11.40 2.31 20.89
C ARG A 127 9.89 2.43 20.66
N VAL A 128 9.44 2.29 19.41
CA VAL A 128 8.02 2.39 19.05
C VAL A 128 7.23 1.26 19.70
N THR A 129 7.70 0.02 19.62
CA THR A 129 7.04 -1.13 20.22
C THR A 129 6.97 -1.00 21.74
N ARG A 130 8.06 -0.54 22.40
CA ARG A 130 8.05 -0.25 23.84
C ARG A 130 6.99 0.78 24.22
N ASN A 131 6.86 1.85 23.44
CA ASN A 131 5.86 2.87 23.68
C ASN A 131 4.44 2.35 23.44
N LYS A 132 4.23 1.48 22.45
CA LYS A 132 2.94 0.83 22.21
C LYS A 132 2.51 -0.01 23.41
N VAL A 133 3.37 -0.90 23.89
CA VAL A 133 3.12 -1.73 25.09
C VAL A 133 2.77 -0.84 26.29
N LYS A 134 3.58 0.19 26.58
CA LYS A 134 3.30 1.13 27.68
C LYS A 134 1.93 1.82 27.53
N ASN A 135 1.58 2.24 26.32
CA ASN A 135 0.31 2.91 26.06
C ASN A 135 -0.89 1.97 26.18
N GLU A 136 -0.76 0.71 25.78
CA GLU A 136 -1.80 -0.31 25.94
C GLU A 136 -2.08 -0.57 27.42
N TYR A 137 -1.04 -0.80 28.22
CA TYR A 137 -1.19 -0.97 29.67
C TYR A 137 -1.79 0.25 30.35
N ARG A 138 -1.38 1.45 29.93
CA ARG A 138 -1.99 2.69 30.43
C ARG A 138 -3.47 2.78 30.07
N ALA A 139 -3.86 2.40 28.85
CA ALA A 139 -5.27 2.39 28.44
C ALA A 139 -6.09 1.39 29.27
N HIS A 140 -5.57 0.18 29.47
CA HIS A 140 -6.18 -0.82 30.36
C HIS A 140 -6.26 -0.33 31.81
N GLY A 141 -5.23 0.34 32.31
CA GLY A 141 -5.23 0.91 33.66
C GLY A 141 -6.25 2.03 33.85
N VAL A 142 -6.48 2.86 32.83
CA VAL A 142 -7.56 3.86 32.84
C VAL A 142 -8.94 3.19 32.91
N ILE A 143 -9.14 2.09 32.18
CA ILE A 143 -10.38 1.32 32.20
C ILE A 143 -10.60 0.68 33.57
N ALA A 144 -9.58 0.00 34.12
CA ALA A 144 -9.63 -0.63 35.44
C ALA A 144 -9.95 0.38 36.54
N ARG A 145 -9.31 1.57 36.53
CA ARG A 145 -9.61 2.65 37.49
C ARG A 145 -11.04 3.19 37.36
N ARG A 146 -11.61 3.25 36.15
CA ARG A 146 -13.01 3.64 35.97
C ARG A 146 -13.95 2.56 36.52
N GLN A 147 -13.68 1.30 36.23
CA GLN A 147 -14.47 0.17 36.74
C GLN A 147 -14.42 0.10 38.27
N GLU A 148 -13.24 0.29 38.87
CA GLU A 148 -13.08 0.31 40.32
C GLU A 148 -13.83 1.48 40.97
N LYS A 149 -13.86 2.66 40.34
CA LYS A 149 -14.69 3.77 40.81
C LYS A 149 -16.19 3.42 40.78
N VAL A 150 -16.66 2.75 39.73
CA VAL A 150 -18.06 2.30 39.62
C VAL A 150 -18.36 1.26 40.70
N ARG A 151 -17.49 0.26 40.89
CA ARG A 151 -17.61 -0.74 41.96
C ARG A 151 -17.71 -0.08 43.33
N LEU A 152 -16.82 0.87 43.64
CA LEU A 152 -16.82 1.60 44.90
C LEU A 152 -18.09 2.43 45.10
N GLN A 153 -18.63 3.03 44.04
CA GLN A 153 -19.91 3.75 44.09
C GLN A 153 -21.06 2.79 44.42
N GLN A 154 -21.14 1.64 43.73
CA GLN A 154 -22.15 0.61 43.98
C GLN A 154 -22.05 0.06 45.41
N VAL A 155 -20.85 -0.27 45.88
CA VAL A 155 -20.60 -0.72 47.27
C VAL A 155 -21.10 0.33 48.27
N LYS A 156 -20.84 1.62 48.00
CA LYS A 156 -21.31 2.72 48.85
C LYS A 156 -22.84 2.84 48.84
N GLU A 157 -23.49 2.62 47.71
CA GLU A 157 -24.96 2.60 47.58
C GLU A 157 -25.58 1.43 48.36
N PHE A 158 -25.06 0.22 48.21
CA PHE A 158 -25.50 -0.95 48.99
C PHE A 158 -25.26 -0.75 50.49
N SER A 159 -24.13 -0.16 50.87
CA SER A 159 -23.85 0.17 52.28
C SER A 159 -24.84 1.20 52.84
N ARG A 160 -25.23 2.21 52.05
CA ARG A 160 -26.21 3.23 52.44
C ARG A 160 -27.65 2.70 52.45
N GLY A 161 -28.01 1.86 51.48
CA GLY A 161 -29.33 1.25 51.35
C GLY A 161 -29.56 0.14 52.37
N GLY A 162 -28.53 -0.66 52.68
CA GLY A 162 -28.56 -1.69 53.73
C GLY A 162 -28.80 -1.11 55.13
N VAL A 163 -28.28 0.09 55.41
CA VAL A 163 -28.59 0.84 56.65
C VAL A 163 -30.06 1.28 56.72
N ARG A 164 -30.73 1.51 55.58
CA ARG A 164 -32.14 1.95 55.53
C ARG A 164 -33.15 0.79 55.46
N SER A 165 -32.78 -0.33 54.83
CA SER A 165 -33.69 -1.45 54.58
C SER A 165 -33.38 -2.71 55.39
N GLY A 166 -32.39 -2.67 56.28
CA GLY A 166 -32.14 -3.70 57.28
C GLY A 166 -31.51 -5.01 56.80
N ASN A 167 -31.37 -5.27 55.49
CA ASN A 167 -30.85 -6.56 55.02
C ASN A 167 -30.27 -6.61 53.58
N SER A 168 -29.77 -5.50 53.02
CA SER A 168 -29.06 -5.58 51.72
C SER A 168 -27.60 -5.98 51.92
N LEU A 169 -27.32 -7.28 51.76
CA LEU A 169 -25.96 -7.80 51.66
C LEU A 169 -25.30 -7.32 50.37
N ILE A 170 -24.01 -6.97 50.44
CA ILE A 170 -23.23 -6.57 49.26
C ILE A 170 -23.03 -7.81 48.38
N PRO A 171 -23.36 -7.75 47.07
CA PRO A 171 -23.11 -8.84 46.14
C PRO A 171 -21.64 -9.29 46.17
N PRO A 172 -21.35 -10.60 46.11
CA PRO A 172 -19.99 -11.13 46.23
C PRO A 172 -19.05 -10.64 45.12
N GLU A 173 -19.59 -10.34 43.93
CA GLU A 173 -18.84 -9.76 42.82
C GLU A 173 -18.24 -8.39 43.14
N LEU A 174 -18.91 -7.60 43.99
CA LEU A 174 -18.45 -6.28 44.40
C LEU A 174 -17.47 -6.34 45.58
N LEU A 175 -17.23 -7.51 46.18
CA LEU A 175 -16.24 -7.65 47.26
C LEU A 175 -14.81 -7.71 46.74
N VAL A 176 -14.62 -8.15 45.50
CA VAL A 176 -13.29 -8.30 44.88
C VAL A 176 -12.85 -6.95 44.31
N PRO A 177 -11.72 -6.37 44.76
CA PRO A 177 -11.15 -5.17 44.15
C PRO A 177 -10.66 -5.45 42.74
N ILE A 178 -10.84 -4.50 41.82
CA ILE A 178 -10.31 -4.63 40.46
C ILE A 178 -8.87 -4.11 40.45
N PRO A 179 -7.85 -4.97 40.17
CA PRO A 179 -6.45 -4.55 40.16
C PRO A 179 -6.15 -3.68 38.94
N ASP A 180 -5.26 -2.70 39.13
CA ASP A 180 -4.81 -1.80 38.06
C ASP A 180 -3.63 -2.44 37.30
N PRO A 181 -3.80 -2.85 36.02
CA PRO A 181 -2.74 -3.50 35.26
C PRO A 181 -1.54 -2.58 35.02
N GLU A 182 -1.71 -1.26 35.02
CA GLU A 182 -0.61 -0.30 34.86
C GLU A 182 0.35 -0.34 36.06
N LYS A 183 -0.16 -0.62 37.26
CA LYS A 183 0.64 -0.66 38.50
C LYS A 183 1.32 -2.01 38.74
N ALA A 184 0.78 -3.07 38.16
CA ALA A 184 1.37 -4.41 38.23
C ALA A 184 2.50 -4.60 37.20
N LEU A 185 2.63 -3.67 36.24
CA LEU A 185 3.59 -3.77 35.15
C LEU A 185 5.02 -3.50 35.63
N THR A 186 5.91 -4.49 35.54
CA THR A 186 7.35 -4.30 35.75
C THR A 186 8.08 -4.01 34.44
N ASP A 187 9.25 -3.38 34.51
CA ASP A 187 10.06 -3.12 33.31
C ASP A 187 10.50 -4.42 32.60
N GLN A 188 10.61 -5.53 33.34
CA GLN A 188 10.93 -6.85 32.78
C GLN A 188 9.78 -7.39 31.92
N ASP A 189 8.53 -7.24 32.38
CA ASP A 189 7.35 -7.65 31.62
C ASP A 189 7.23 -6.87 30.31
N ILE A 190 7.52 -5.56 30.35
CA ILE A 190 7.55 -4.71 29.16
C ILE A 190 8.61 -5.22 28.18
N GLU A 191 9.80 -5.57 28.65
CA GLU A 191 10.88 -6.05 27.79
C GLU A 191 10.59 -7.41 27.17
N LEU A 192 9.97 -8.33 27.91
CA LEU A 192 9.54 -9.63 27.38
C LEU A 192 8.51 -9.46 26.25
N GLN A 193 7.48 -8.66 26.47
CA GLN A 193 6.46 -8.42 25.45
C GLN A 193 7.00 -7.68 24.23
N VAL A 194 7.88 -6.70 24.45
CA VAL A 194 8.55 -6.02 23.33
C VAL A 194 9.34 -7.03 22.50
N ARG A 195 10.06 -7.97 23.13
CA ARG A 195 10.79 -9.03 22.40
C ARG A 195 9.83 -9.94 21.63
N GLU A 196 8.75 -10.40 22.25
CA GLU A 196 7.74 -11.25 21.60
C GLU A 196 7.15 -10.55 20.36
N ILE A 197 6.70 -9.30 20.51
CA ILE A 197 6.15 -8.52 19.40
C ILE A 197 7.20 -8.33 18.30
N LEU A 198 8.43 -8.00 18.65
CA LEU A 198 9.50 -7.79 17.67
C LEU A 198 9.87 -9.08 16.92
N ILE A 199 9.84 -10.26 17.57
CA ILE A 199 10.07 -11.55 16.89
C ILE A 199 8.99 -11.81 15.84
N THR A 200 7.75 -11.41 16.10
CA THR A 200 6.66 -11.55 15.11
C THR A 200 6.74 -10.53 13.96
N MET A 201 7.55 -9.47 14.09
CA MET A 201 7.67 -8.43 13.06
C MET A 201 8.69 -8.84 11.98
N PRO A 202 8.27 -9.00 10.71
CA PRO A 202 9.17 -9.40 9.62
C PRO A 202 10.33 -8.40 9.45
N GLU A 203 10.05 -7.10 9.63
CA GLU A 203 11.03 -6.01 9.53
C GLU A 203 12.20 -6.13 10.53
N PHE A 204 11.99 -6.79 11.68
CA PHE A 204 12.99 -6.91 12.74
C PHE A 204 13.96 -8.08 12.50
N LEU A 205 13.43 -9.21 12.01
CA LEU A 205 14.19 -10.41 11.63
C LEU A 205 15.03 -10.25 10.35
N GLY A 206 14.98 -9.08 9.70
CA GLY A 206 15.69 -8.83 8.46
C GLY A 206 14.96 -9.34 7.22
N VAL A 207 13.69 -9.75 7.35
CA VAL A 207 12.81 -9.98 6.20
C VAL A 207 12.38 -8.60 5.71
N VAL A 208 13.07 -8.11 4.68
CA VAL A 208 12.69 -6.91 3.96
C VAL A 208 11.34 -7.18 3.31
N ILE A 209 10.25 -6.69 3.90
CA ILE A 209 8.95 -6.66 3.23
C ILE A 209 9.10 -5.67 2.08
N PRO A 210 8.97 -6.10 0.81
CA PRO A 210 8.93 -5.17 -0.30
C PRO A 210 7.60 -4.41 -0.18
N ASP A 211 7.65 -3.24 0.45
CA ASP A 211 7.06 -2.00 -0.09
C ASP A 211 7.09 -0.90 0.97
N THR A 212 8.19 -0.14 0.95
CA THR A 212 8.26 1.34 1.01
C THR A 212 9.75 1.72 0.91
N ASP A 213 10.22 1.90 -0.33
CA ASP A 213 11.46 2.63 -0.69
C ASP A 213 12.81 2.22 -0.06
N ILE A 214 13.04 0.93 0.20
CA ILE A 214 14.40 0.41 0.45
C ILE A 214 14.62 -0.89 -0.34
N THR A 215 14.73 -0.76 -1.66
CA THR A 215 15.36 -1.77 -2.52
C THR A 215 16.87 -1.75 -2.32
N VAL A 216 17.35 -2.42 -1.28
CA VAL A 216 18.75 -2.87 -1.24
C VAL A 216 18.74 -4.28 -1.82
N GLY A 217 19.27 -4.40 -3.03
CA GLY A 217 19.42 -5.69 -3.71
C GLY A 217 20.15 -6.70 -2.82
N LEU A 218 19.43 -7.73 -2.40
CA LEU A 218 19.98 -8.95 -1.85
C LEU A 218 20.40 -9.84 -3.03
N GLY A 219 21.59 -9.55 -3.54
CA GLY A 219 22.45 -10.61 -4.04
C GLY A 219 23.26 -11.14 -2.87
N ARG A 220 23.19 -12.46 -2.65
CA ARG A 220 24.01 -13.30 -1.77
C ARG A 220 23.65 -13.31 -0.27
N THR A 221 22.84 -14.29 0.09
CA THR A 221 22.99 -15.05 1.34
C THR A 221 24.14 -16.04 1.15
N THR A 222 25.18 -15.93 1.98
CA THR A 222 26.21 -16.95 2.14
C THR A 222 25.67 -18.11 2.97
N GLN A 223 26.12 -19.32 2.62
CA GLN A 223 25.90 -20.65 3.27
C GLN A 223 24.61 -21.35 2.80
N ASP A 224 24.59 -22.54 2.18
CA ASP A 224 25.54 -23.58 1.84
C ASP A 224 24.90 -24.44 0.72
N ALA A 225 25.65 -24.80 -0.34
CA ALA A 225 25.54 -26.09 -1.04
C ALA A 225 26.49 -26.11 -2.24
N ILE A 226 27.44 -27.04 -2.17
CA ILE A 226 28.33 -27.47 -3.23
C ILE A 226 27.51 -28.16 -4.32
N ASP A 227 27.61 -27.69 -5.57
CA ASP A 227 27.40 -28.54 -6.74
C ASP A 227 28.31 -28.07 -7.89
N PRO A 228 29.41 -28.77 -8.21
CA PRO A 228 30.40 -28.33 -9.21
C PRO A 228 30.04 -28.88 -10.59
N ARG A 229 28.78 -28.74 -11.03
CA ARG A 229 28.36 -29.28 -12.32
C ARG A 229 27.10 -28.62 -12.87
N LEU A 230 27.21 -27.37 -13.31
CA LEU A 230 26.32 -26.80 -14.31
C LEU A 230 27.10 -25.71 -15.05
N GLU A 231 27.59 -26.11 -16.22
CA GLU A 231 28.33 -25.30 -17.16
C GLU A 231 27.49 -24.07 -17.54
N PHE A 232 28.13 -22.91 -17.44
CA PHE A 232 27.63 -21.65 -17.96
C PHE A 232 27.64 -21.72 -19.50
N GLU A 233 26.52 -22.06 -20.12
CA GLU A 233 26.32 -21.75 -21.54
C GLU A 233 25.90 -20.28 -21.67
N SER A 234 26.89 -19.44 -22.02
CA SER A 234 26.66 -18.08 -22.44
C SER A 234 26.06 -18.05 -23.85
N GLN A 235 24.74 -18.07 -23.96
CA GLN A 235 24.07 -17.69 -25.22
C GLN A 235 24.03 -16.16 -25.31
N GLN A 236 25.04 -15.62 -25.99
CA GLN A 236 24.97 -14.29 -26.59
C GLN A 236 24.06 -14.36 -27.82
N ASP A 237 22.77 -14.13 -27.64
CA ASP A 237 21.88 -13.86 -28.77
C ASP A 237 22.08 -12.41 -29.23
N TYR A 238 22.93 -12.28 -30.26
CA TYR A 238 23.04 -11.12 -31.12
C TYR A 238 21.68 -10.83 -31.77
N ILE A 239 21.06 -9.70 -31.43
CA ILE A 239 20.02 -9.11 -32.27
C ILE A 239 20.73 -8.46 -33.46
N SER A 240 20.77 -9.17 -34.59
CA SER A 240 21.24 -8.66 -35.87
C SER A 240 20.24 -7.61 -36.37
N LEU A 241 20.55 -6.33 -36.17
CA LEU A 241 19.85 -5.24 -36.84
C LEU A 241 20.37 -5.16 -38.27
N GLY A 242 19.58 -5.65 -39.21
CA GLY A 242 19.85 -5.53 -40.64
C GLY A 242 19.91 -4.06 -41.04
N ASN A 243 21.10 -3.61 -41.45
CA ASN A 243 21.28 -2.41 -42.24
C ASN A 243 21.59 -2.83 -43.67
N SER A 244 20.55 -2.88 -44.49
CA SER A 244 20.66 -2.71 -45.94
C SER A 244 21.03 -1.25 -46.20
N PHE A 245 22.27 -1.00 -46.58
CA PHE A 245 22.64 0.25 -47.21
C PHE A 245 23.45 -0.07 -48.47
N ASN A 246 22.76 0.00 -49.61
CA ASN A 246 23.38 0.04 -50.93
C ASN A 246 24.17 1.33 -51.05
N SER A 247 25.42 1.21 -51.47
CA SER A 247 26.07 2.20 -52.33
C SER A 247 27.19 1.48 -53.07
N ASP A 248 26.89 1.13 -54.32
CA ASP A 248 27.89 1.10 -55.38
C ASP A 248 28.65 2.43 -55.35
N ASP A 249 29.98 2.36 -55.36
CA ASP A 249 30.82 3.24 -56.18
C ASP A 249 32.25 2.69 -56.13
N ASP A 250 32.79 2.56 -57.34
CA ASP A 250 34.13 2.11 -57.71
C ASP A 250 35.23 2.95 -57.05
N ASP A 251 36.37 2.31 -56.73
CA ASP A 251 37.69 2.80 -57.16
C ASP A 251 38.79 1.80 -56.79
N GLU A 252 39.39 1.25 -57.85
CA GLU A 252 40.66 0.55 -57.83
C GLU A 252 41.77 1.47 -57.31
N VAL A 253 42.48 1.05 -56.25
CA VAL A 253 43.87 1.49 -56.05
C VAL A 253 44.70 0.31 -55.59
N GLN A 254 45.39 -0.28 -56.56
CA GLN A 254 46.59 -1.08 -56.35
C GLN A 254 47.67 -0.22 -55.68
N PHE A 255 48.33 -0.69 -54.62
CA PHE A 255 49.76 -0.43 -54.46
C PHE A 255 50.48 -1.58 -53.74
N ASN A 256 51.54 -2.03 -54.41
CA ASN A 256 52.37 -3.17 -54.12
C ASN A 256 53.20 -3.03 -52.84
N LEU A 257 53.58 -4.22 -52.33
CA LEU A 257 54.70 -4.47 -51.43
C LEU A 257 55.94 -3.66 -51.81
N TYR A 258 56.57 -3.05 -50.79
CA TYR A 258 58.00 -3.20 -50.50
C TYR A 258 58.22 -3.11 -48.99
#